data_AF-A0A8T8I592-F1
#
_entry.id   AF-A0A8T8I592-F1
#
_cell.length_a   1.000
_cell.length_b   1.000
_cell.length_c   1.000
_cell.angle_alpha   90.00
_cell.angle_beta   90.00
_cell.angle_gamma   90.00
#
_symmetry.space_group_name_H-M   'P 1'
#
loop_
_entity.id
_entity.type
_entity.pdbx_description
1 polymer ?
#
loop_
_entity_poly.entity_id
_entity_poly.type
_entity_poly.pdbx_seq_one_letter_code
_entity_poly.pdbx_strand_id
1 'polypeptide(L)' 'AASLYVTQPTMSLRLRRLEEGLGFPLFERGWRGVTLTRQGAYFLPYAAQLVRDLASASEVLG' A
#
# COMPACT_ATOMS: atom_id res chain seq x y z
N ALA A 1 1.43 -4.68 -19.43
CA ALA A 1 1.20 -4.28 -18.02
C ALA A 1 2.55 -3.89 -17.42
N ALA A 2 2.85 -2.59 -17.39
CA ALA A 2 4.13 -2.07 -16.93
C ALA A 2 4.10 -1.96 -15.40
N SER A 3 4.61 -2.97 -14.73
CA SER A 3 4.89 -2.96 -13.30
C SER A 3 5.88 -1.85 -13.01
N LEU A 4 5.49 -0.88 -12.17
CA LEU A 4 6.31 0.23 -11.73
C LEU A 4 7.74 -0.24 -11.43
N TYR A 5 8.69 0.38 -12.13
CA TYR A 5 10.14 0.25 -11.97
C TYR A 5 10.59 0.68 -10.57
N VAL A 6 10.31 -0.13 -9.55
CA VAL A 6 10.85 0.06 -8.21
C VAL A 6 11.43 -1.28 -7.76
N THR A 7 12.74 -1.28 -7.58
CA THR A 7 13.50 -2.38 -7.00
C THR A 7 12.83 -2.83 -5.70
N GLN A 8 12.57 -4.14 -5.61
CA GLN A 8 11.94 -4.87 -4.50
C GLN A 8 12.36 -4.45 -3.05
N PRO A 9 13.62 -3.99 -2.79
CA PRO A 9 14.03 -3.55 -1.45
C PRO A 9 13.35 -2.24 -1.00
N THR A 10 13.12 -1.30 -1.91
CA THR A 10 12.58 0.02 -1.56
C THR A 10 11.08 -0.05 -1.23
N MET A 11 10.34 -0.92 -1.90
CA MET A 11 8.90 -1.09 -1.64
C MET A 11 8.65 -1.73 -0.28
N SER A 12 9.41 -2.78 0.07
CA SER A 12 9.29 -3.45 1.38
C SER A 12 9.55 -2.49 2.54
N LEU A 13 10.55 -1.60 2.41
CA LEU A 13 10.85 -0.61 3.43
C LEU A 13 9.75 0.45 3.57
N ARG A 14 9.18 0.91 2.45
CA ARG A 14 8.07 1.87 2.45
C ARG A 14 6.81 1.28 3.09
N LEU A 15 6.49 0.03 2.77
CA LEU A 15 5.37 -0.69 3.39
C LEU A 15 5.58 -0.85 4.90
N ARG A 16 6.78 -1.23 5.32
CA ARG A 16 7.09 -1.35 6.75
C ARG A 16 6.94 -0.03 7.51
N ARG A 17 7.40 1.08 6.95
CA ARG A 17 7.21 2.41 7.56
C ARG A 17 5.74 2.80 7.66
N LEU A 18 4.94 2.43 6.67
CA LEU A 18 3.49 2.64 6.71
C LEU A 18 2.86 1.80 7.82
N GLU A 19 3.20 0.51 7.91
CA GLU A 19 2.74 -0.40 8.97
C GLU A 19 3.14 0.11 10.37
N GLU A 20 4.36 0.64 10.53
CA GLU A 20 4.83 1.28 11.76
C GLU A 20 3.98 2.52 12.12
N GLY A 21 3.66 3.37 11.14
CA GLY A 21 2.79 4.53 11.34
C GLY A 21 1.33 4.17 11.63
N LEU A 22 0.84 3.04 11.11
CA LEU A 22 -0.51 2.53 11.36
C LEU A 22 -0.63 1.76 12.68
N GLY A 23 0.49 1.24 13.21
CA GLY A 23 0.52 0.42 14.42
C GLY A 23 0.05 -1.03 14.21
N PHE A 24 -0.13 -1.47 12.96
CA PHE A 24 -0.52 -2.83 12.62
C PHE A 24 0.06 -3.29 11.27
N PRO A 25 0.35 -4.59 11.10
CA PRO A 25 0.83 -5.12 9.83
C PRO A 25 -0.30 -5.16 8.79
N LEU A 26 0.01 -4.77 7.56
CA LEU A 26 -0.87 -4.84 6.41
C LEU A 26 -0.67 -6.13 5.62
N PHE A 27 0.56 -6.65 5.62
CA PHE A 27 0.93 -7.86 4.91
C PHE A 27 1.58 -8.89 5.82
N GLU A 28 1.34 -10.16 5.53
CA GLU A 28 2.05 -11.29 6.11
C GLU A 28 2.81 -12.04 5.01
N ARG A 29 3.96 -12.62 5.38
CA ARG A 29 4.81 -13.40 4.48
C ARG A 29 4.65 -14.87 4.82
N GLY A 30 4.14 -15.65 3.88
CA GLY A 30 3.99 -17.08 3.99
C GLY A 30 4.70 -17.84 2.88
N TRP A 31 4.58 -19.16 2.91
CA TRP A 31 5.14 -20.07 1.91
C TRP A 31 4.58 -19.85 0.48
N ARG A 32 3.40 -19.24 0.37
CA ARG A 32 2.76 -18.85 -0.91
C ARG A 32 3.13 -17.43 -1.37
N GLY A 33 4.01 -16.74 -0.65
CA GLY A 33 4.37 -15.35 -0.93
C GLY A 33 3.73 -14.37 0.07
N VAL A 34 3.39 -13.18 -0.41
CA VAL A 34 2.87 -12.08 0.41
C VAL A 34 1.35 -12.03 0.31
N THR A 35 0.67 -12.05 1.45
CA THR A 35 -0.80 -11.94 1.55
C THR A 35 -1.19 -10.79 2.47
N LEU A 36 -2.43 -10.32 2.35
CA LEU A 36 -2.98 -9.30 3.26
C LEU A 36 -3.29 -9.94 4.62
N THR A 37 -3.01 -9.21 5.69
CA THR A 37 -3.57 -9.52 7.01
C THR A 37 -5.06 -9.16 7.04
N ARG A 38 -5.78 -9.54 8.11
CA ARG A 38 -7.16 -9.12 8.32
C ARG A 38 -7.29 -7.59 8.38
N GLN A 39 -6.36 -6.93 9.07
CA GLN A 39 -6.29 -5.49 9.18
C GLN A 39 -5.96 -4.85 7.83
N GLY A 40 -5.04 -5.44 7.08
CA GLY A 40 -4.69 -5.02 5.72
C GLY A 40 -5.88 -5.08 4.76
N ALA A 41 -6.65 -6.16 4.81
CA ALA A 41 -7.88 -6.30 4.02
C ALA A 41 -8.93 -5.24 4.39
N TYR A 42 -9.06 -4.91 5.68
CA TYR A 42 -9.95 -3.85 6.15
C TYR A 42 -9.47 -2.45 5.74
N PHE A 43 -8.16 -2.22 5.75
CA PHE A 43 -7.54 -0.94 5.42
C PHE A 43 -7.53 -0.65 3.91
N LEU A 44 -7.40 -1.68 3.07
CA LEU A 44 -7.28 -1.57 1.62
C LEU A 44 -8.32 -0.65 0.94
N PRO A 45 -9.64 -0.77 1.20
CA PRO A 45 -10.61 0.13 0.55
C PRO A 45 -10.38 1.61 0.89
N TYR A 46 -9.95 1.93 2.11
CA TYR A 46 -9.63 3.29 2.52
C TYR A 46 -8.38 3.81 1.80
N ALA A 47 -7.33 3.00 1.74
CA ALA A 47 -6.11 3.33 1.01
C ALA A 47 -6.40 3.59 -0.48
N ALA A 48 -7.25 2.75 -1.10
CA ALA A 48 -7.66 2.92 -2.48
C ALA A 48 -8.46 4.22 -2.70
N GLN A 49 -9.33 4.60 -1.76
CA GLN A 49 -10.07 5.85 -1.83
C GLN A 49 -9.13 7.07 -1.72
N LEU A 50 -8.21 7.08 -0.76
CA LEU A 50 -7.25 8.17 -0.58
C LEU A 50 -6.42 8.43 -1.84
N VAL A 51 -5.98 7.36 -2.53
CA VAL A 51 -5.25 7.49 -3.79
C VAL A 51 -6.12 8.09 -4.89
N ARG A 52 -7.40 7.70 -4.97
CA ARG A 52 -8.35 8.29 -5.94
C ARG A 52 -8.61 9.77 -5.66
N ASP A 53 -8.80 10.12 -4.40
CA ASP A 53 -9.05 11.51 -3.99
C ASP A 53 -7.84 12.39 -4.30
N LEU A 54 -6.63 11.90 -4.00
CA LEU A 54 -5.39 12.60 -4.33
C LEU A 54 -5.23 12.80 -5.85
N ALA A 55 -5.51 11.77 -6.65
CA ALA A 55 -5.46 11.87 -8.10
C ALA A 55 -6.45 12.92 -8.62
N SER A 56 -7.70 12.88 -8.14
CA SER A 56 -8.75 13.83 -8.51
C SER A 56 -8.38 15.26 -8.12
N ALA A 57 -7.83 15.47 -6.92
CA ALA A 57 -7.38 16.78 -6.47
C ALA A 57 -6.21 17.32 -7.32
N SER A 58 -5.27 16.46 -7.72
CA SER A 58 -4.16 16.87 -8.57
C SER A 58 -4.58 17.29 -9.97
N GLU A 59 -5.67 16.70 -10.49
CA GLU A 59 -6.26 17.05 -11.78
C GLU A 59 -7.01 18.38 -11.73
N VAL A 60 -7.71 18.68 -10.62
CA VAL A 60 -8.43 19.94 -10.45
C VAL A 60 -7.50 21.13 -10.21
N LEU A 61 -6.36 20.90 -9.57
CA LEU A 61 -5.40 21.94 -9.19
C LEU A 61 -4.28 22.18 -10.22
N GLY A 62 -4.15 21.31 -11.23
CA GLY A 62 -3.19 21.42 -12.33
C GLY A 62 -3.78 22.16 -13.53
#